data_AF-A0A349CJ03-F1
#
_entry.id   AF-A0A349CJ03-F1
#
_cell.length_a   1.000
_cell.length_b   1.000
_cell.length_c   1.000
_cell.angle_alpha   90.00
_cell.angle_beta   90.00
_cell.angle_gamma   90.00
#
_symmetry.space_group_name_H-M   'P 1'
#
loop_
_entity.id
_entity.type
_entity.pdbx_description
1 polymer ?
#
loop_
_entity_poly.entity_id
_entity_poly.type
_entity_poly.pdbx_seq_one_letter_code
_entity_poly.pdbx_strand_id
1 'polypeptide(L)'
;VIGAGAGGMLAAGRAAEAGADVLLLEKSAAPGNKILISGKTRCNVSNSKELEEFIPMFGANGRFLYNAFSRFFREDLLALLRRYGVETKTERGGRIFPQSDNAADVVNALMKYITKNGVQIQTGVKATEIITVDGQITGVKTEMQVYPAKAVIIAAGGASYPATGSSGDGYRLAAALNHTIIPLRPALVPLVVEEIELAKSMQGVTLKNVRLTAYQCASQEIDVSTAPLKDCGRGIPGKSPKPPLIESRMGDMMMTHFGIGGPITLLMSLSVAEALEKGPVSVAIDLKPALSFKELGERLQRDFDTYSKRSFRNILKELLPQKLIEPFVKMSHIEPHKFGNQINAAEKE
;
A
#
# COMPACT_ATOMS: atom_id res chain seq x y z
N VAL A 1 -11.88 14.66 -20.81
CA VAL A 1 -11.19 13.94 -19.71
C VAL A 1 -11.20 12.45 -20.02
N ILE A 2 -10.07 11.74 -19.83
CA ILE A 2 -9.93 10.31 -20.14
C ILE A 2 -9.80 9.51 -18.84
N GLY A 3 -10.77 8.64 -18.56
CA GLY A 3 -10.88 7.79 -17.37
C GLY A 3 -11.82 8.37 -16.32
N ALA A 4 -12.86 7.64 -15.94
CA ALA A 4 -13.86 8.03 -14.94
C ALA A 4 -13.60 7.35 -13.58
N GLY A 5 -12.34 7.38 -13.13
CA GLY A 5 -11.96 7.08 -11.75
C GLY A 5 -12.05 8.31 -10.84
N ALA A 6 -11.49 8.23 -9.62
CA ALA A 6 -11.53 9.31 -8.65
C ALA A 6 -10.97 10.64 -9.20
N GLY A 7 -9.74 10.62 -9.74
CA GLY A 7 -9.11 11.81 -10.31
C GLY A 7 -9.84 12.37 -11.53
N GLY A 8 -10.38 11.50 -12.38
CA GLY A 8 -11.09 11.91 -13.59
C GLY A 8 -12.45 12.53 -13.31
N MET A 9 -13.22 11.97 -12.37
CA MET A 9 -14.51 12.55 -11.96
C MET A 9 -14.31 13.90 -11.25
N LEU A 10 -13.30 14.02 -10.37
CA LEU A 10 -12.98 15.30 -9.73
C LEU A 10 -12.53 16.35 -10.77
N ALA A 11 -11.63 15.98 -11.69
CA ALA A 11 -11.16 16.89 -12.73
C ALA A 11 -12.29 17.32 -13.68
N ALA A 12 -13.13 16.38 -14.12
CA ALA A 12 -14.25 16.67 -15.02
C ALA A 12 -15.28 17.58 -14.34
N GLY A 13 -15.70 17.23 -13.12
CA GLY A 13 -16.67 18.03 -12.37
C GLY A 13 -16.14 19.43 -12.07
N ARG A 14 -14.86 19.58 -11.71
CA ARG A 14 -14.28 20.90 -11.41
C ARG A 14 -14.10 21.75 -12.66
N ALA A 15 -13.71 21.16 -13.79
CA ALA A 15 -13.61 21.88 -15.05
C ALA A 15 -14.99 22.38 -15.51
N ALA A 16 -16.03 21.56 -15.36
CA ALA A 16 -17.39 21.95 -15.71
C ALA A 16 -17.96 23.00 -14.74
N GLU A 17 -17.70 22.87 -13.44
CA GLU A 17 -18.04 23.88 -12.42
C GLU A 17 -17.37 25.24 -12.71
N ALA A 18 -16.20 25.24 -13.34
CA ALA A 18 -15.50 26.44 -13.81
C ALA A 18 -15.99 26.96 -15.17
N GLY A 19 -17.02 26.34 -15.77
CA GLY A 19 -17.66 26.78 -17.00
C GLY A 19 -17.16 26.12 -18.29
N ALA A 20 -16.32 25.08 -18.21
CA ALA A 20 -15.91 24.34 -19.40
C ALA A 20 -17.01 23.37 -19.88
N ASP A 21 -17.14 23.17 -21.19
CA ASP A 21 -17.87 22.03 -21.75
C ASP A 21 -16.99 20.78 -21.69
N VAL A 22 -17.46 19.74 -20.99
CA VAL A 22 -16.63 18.60 -20.61
C VAL A 22 -17.25 17.29 -21.06
N LEU A 23 -16.51 16.58 -21.90
CA LEU A 23 -16.70 15.15 -22.18
C LEU A 23 -15.76 14.31 -21.30
N LEU A 24 -16.31 13.34 -20.58
CA LEU A 24 -15.61 12.33 -19.79
C LEU A 24 -15.75 10.95 -20.46
N LEU A 25 -14.63 10.41 -20.95
CA LEU A 25 -14.57 9.10 -21.58
C LEU A 25 -14.13 8.03 -20.57
N GLU A 26 -14.85 6.91 -20.50
CA GLU A 26 -14.52 5.75 -19.70
C GLU A 26 -14.57 4.50 -20.57
N LYS A 27 -13.52 3.67 -20.51
CA LYS A 27 -13.45 2.46 -21.34
C LYS A 27 -14.25 1.30 -20.77
N SER A 28 -14.40 1.24 -19.45
CA SER A 28 -15.22 0.23 -18.79
C SER A 28 -16.71 0.54 -18.96
N ALA A 29 -17.56 -0.46 -18.72
CA ALA A 29 -19.01 -0.30 -18.81
C ALA A 29 -19.58 0.69 -17.77
N ALA A 30 -18.91 0.84 -16.62
CA ALA A 30 -19.29 1.72 -15.53
C ALA A 30 -18.10 2.53 -15.00
N PRO A 31 -18.32 3.78 -14.55
CA PRO A 31 -17.34 4.59 -13.83
C PRO A 31 -16.97 4.01 -12.45
N GLY A 32 -15.83 4.44 -11.91
CA GLY A 32 -15.51 4.23 -10.50
C GLY A 32 -15.22 2.79 -10.07
N ASN A 33 -15.03 1.83 -10.97
CA ASN A 33 -14.80 0.41 -10.65
C ASN A 33 -13.72 0.18 -9.59
N LYS A 34 -12.62 0.93 -9.64
CA LYS A 34 -11.54 0.81 -8.65
C LYS A 34 -11.89 1.42 -7.29
N ILE A 35 -12.74 2.44 -7.25
CA ILE A 35 -13.29 2.98 -6.01
C ILE A 35 -14.15 1.91 -5.33
N LEU A 36 -15.02 1.23 -6.10
CA LEU A 36 -15.94 0.20 -5.58
C LEU A 36 -15.25 -0.95 -4.86
N ILE A 37 -14.05 -1.34 -5.28
CA ILE A 37 -13.28 -2.42 -4.62
C ILE A 37 -12.32 -1.91 -3.53
N SER A 38 -12.11 -0.60 -3.44
CA SER A 38 -11.14 -0.01 -2.52
C SER A 38 -11.58 -0.13 -1.05
N GLY A 39 -10.61 -0.22 -0.14
CA GLY A 39 -10.89 -0.30 1.30
C GLY A 39 -11.76 -1.49 1.69
N LYS A 40 -11.68 -2.60 0.94
CA LYS A 40 -12.58 -3.78 1.06
C LYS A 40 -14.04 -3.38 0.86
N THR A 41 -14.34 -2.76 -0.28
CA THR A 41 -15.66 -2.22 -0.66
C THR A 41 -16.23 -1.10 0.22
N ARG A 42 -15.45 -0.58 1.18
CA ARG A 42 -15.85 0.54 2.03
C ARG A 42 -15.37 1.90 1.52
N CYS A 43 -14.34 1.91 0.67
CA CYS A 43 -13.60 3.10 0.25
C CYS A 43 -12.88 3.85 1.38
N ASN A 44 -11.57 3.65 1.49
CA ASN A 44 -10.73 4.51 2.33
C ASN A 44 -10.48 5.82 1.56
N VAL A 45 -11.33 6.82 1.78
CA VAL A 45 -11.41 8.04 0.95
C VAL A 45 -10.22 8.98 1.16
N SER A 46 -9.67 9.06 2.37
CA SER A 46 -8.56 9.96 2.70
C SER A 46 -7.89 9.54 4.02
N ASN A 47 -7.01 10.39 4.56
CA ASN A 47 -6.34 10.19 5.85
C ASN A 47 -6.33 11.48 6.70
N SER A 48 -6.48 11.36 8.01
CA SER A 48 -6.56 12.47 8.97
C SER A 48 -5.22 13.13 9.31
N LYS A 49 -4.09 12.66 8.75
CA LYS A 49 -2.79 13.30 8.92
C LYS A 49 -2.79 14.72 8.36
N GLU A 50 -2.17 15.65 9.09
CA GLU A 50 -1.94 17.01 8.60
C GLU A 50 -0.98 17.02 7.41
N LEU A 51 -1.01 18.10 6.64
CA LEU A 51 -0.35 18.16 5.33
C LEU A 51 1.15 17.88 5.42
N GLU A 52 1.81 18.40 6.46
CA GLU A 52 3.23 18.20 6.74
C GLU A 52 3.58 16.72 7.00
N GLU A 53 2.65 15.96 7.57
CA GLU A 53 2.81 14.52 7.82
C GLU A 53 2.32 13.66 6.66
N PHE A 54 1.40 14.17 5.85
CA PHE A 54 0.78 13.44 4.74
C PHE A 54 1.70 13.39 3.52
N ILE A 55 2.31 14.51 3.14
CA ILE A 55 3.16 14.61 1.95
C ILE A 55 4.37 13.67 1.98
N PRO A 56 5.10 13.53 3.10
CA PRO A 56 6.23 12.59 3.17
C PRO A 56 5.86 11.16 2.75
N MET A 57 4.62 10.72 2.97
CA MET A 57 4.15 9.37 2.61
C MET A 57 4.27 9.05 1.10
N PHE A 58 4.40 10.07 0.25
CA PHE A 58 4.60 9.93 -1.19
C PHE A 58 6.08 9.81 -1.59
N GLY A 59 7.00 9.77 -0.62
CA GLY A 59 8.44 9.65 -0.84
C GLY A 59 9.04 10.89 -1.47
N ALA A 60 10.13 10.73 -2.24
CA ALA A 60 10.88 11.84 -2.85
C ALA A 60 10.00 12.75 -3.73
N ASN A 61 9.00 12.18 -4.41
CA ASN A 61 8.09 12.93 -5.28
C ASN A 61 6.96 13.64 -4.52
N GLY A 62 6.85 13.48 -3.20
CA GLY A 62 5.82 14.15 -2.41
C GLY A 62 5.85 15.67 -2.51
N ARG A 63 7.04 16.26 -2.69
CA ARG A 63 7.19 17.72 -2.81
C ARG A 63 6.40 18.30 -3.99
N PHE A 64 6.24 17.54 -5.08
CA PHE A 64 5.44 17.94 -6.24
C PHE A 64 3.97 18.19 -5.86
N LEU A 65 3.45 17.49 -4.86
CA LEU A 65 2.05 17.53 -4.46
C LEU A 65 1.69 18.73 -3.57
N TYR A 66 2.67 19.47 -3.02
CA TYR A 66 2.38 20.63 -2.16
C TYR A 66 1.46 21.64 -2.84
N ASN A 67 1.72 21.96 -4.11
CA ASN A 67 0.90 22.95 -4.82
C ASN A 67 -0.54 22.47 -4.97
N ALA A 68 -0.74 21.21 -5.37
CA ALA A 68 -2.07 20.63 -5.50
C ALA A 68 -2.81 20.57 -4.16
N PHE A 69 -2.17 20.03 -3.12
CA PHE A 69 -2.80 19.89 -1.80
C PHE A 69 -2.97 21.22 -1.06
N SER A 70 -2.21 22.27 -1.37
CA SER A 70 -2.50 23.60 -0.82
C SER A 70 -3.82 24.21 -1.32
N ARG A 71 -4.38 23.67 -2.42
CA ARG A 71 -5.61 24.18 -3.06
C ARG A 71 -6.81 23.25 -2.88
N PHE A 72 -6.56 21.96 -2.78
CA PHE A 72 -7.59 20.94 -2.59
C PHE A 72 -6.99 19.76 -1.82
N PHE A 73 -7.35 19.62 -0.55
CA PHE A 73 -6.87 18.56 0.33
C PHE A 73 -8.02 17.74 0.91
N ARG A 74 -7.80 17.13 2.08
CA ARG A 74 -8.78 16.33 2.80
C ARG A 74 -10.07 17.10 3.04
N GLU A 75 -9.99 18.27 3.66
CA GLU A 75 -11.20 18.99 4.10
C GLU A 75 -12.09 19.37 2.91
N ASP A 76 -11.49 19.76 1.79
CA ASP A 76 -12.21 20.05 0.54
C ASP A 76 -12.90 18.80 -0.04
N LEU A 77 -12.20 17.66 -0.03
CA LEU A 77 -12.77 16.39 -0.46
C LEU A 77 -13.93 15.96 0.44
N LEU A 78 -13.77 16.05 1.77
CA LEU A 78 -14.83 15.70 2.72
C LEU A 78 -16.02 16.63 2.60
N ALA A 79 -15.79 17.93 2.40
CA ALA A 79 -16.85 18.91 2.17
C ALA A 79 -17.61 18.62 0.85
N LEU A 80 -16.91 18.23 -0.22
CA LEU A 80 -17.52 17.83 -1.47
C LEU A 80 -18.39 16.58 -1.28
N LEU A 81 -17.87 15.54 -0.62
CA LEU A 81 -18.62 14.31 -0.35
C LEU A 81 -19.86 14.59 0.51
N ARG A 82 -19.72 15.40 1.57
CA ARG A 82 -20.83 15.82 2.42
C ARG A 82 -21.91 16.56 1.64
N ARG A 83 -21.52 17.49 0.75
CA ARG A 83 -22.44 18.23 -0.14
C ARG A 83 -23.33 17.29 -0.96
N TYR A 84 -22.82 16.10 -1.31
CA TYR A 84 -23.55 15.09 -2.08
C TYR A 84 -24.05 13.91 -1.23
N GLY A 85 -24.13 14.09 0.10
CA GLY A 85 -24.82 13.19 1.03
C GLY A 85 -23.96 12.07 1.62
N VAL A 86 -22.63 12.17 1.56
CA VAL A 86 -21.71 11.16 2.12
C VAL A 86 -21.01 11.74 3.34
N GLU A 87 -21.52 11.41 4.52
CA GLU A 87 -20.80 11.64 5.78
C GLU A 87 -19.66 10.63 5.95
N THR A 88 -18.63 11.00 6.70
CA THR A 88 -17.42 10.21 6.88
C THR A 88 -17.02 10.04 8.34
N LYS A 89 -16.37 8.92 8.65
CA LYS A 89 -15.78 8.59 9.96
C LYS A 89 -14.29 8.33 9.84
N THR A 90 -13.56 8.66 10.91
CA THR A 90 -12.14 8.34 11.05
C THR A 90 -11.95 7.08 11.88
N GLU A 91 -11.16 6.13 11.38
CA GLU A 91 -10.77 4.90 12.06
C GLU A 91 -9.30 4.92 12.49
N ARG A 92 -8.84 3.83 13.14
CA ARG A 92 -7.45 3.60 13.51
C ARG A 92 -6.48 3.87 12.35
N GLY A 93 -5.36 4.51 12.67
CA GLY A 93 -4.34 4.92 11.69
C GLY A 93 -4.73 6.14 10.85
N GLY A 94 -5.75 6.89 11.30
CA GLY A 94 -6.24 8.09 10.62
C GLY A 94 -7.00 7.81 9.33
N ARG A 95 -7.37 6.56 9.05
CA ARG A 95 -8.06 6.19 7.80
C ARG A 95 -9.49 6.73 7.82
N ILE A 96 -9.93 7.32 6.71
CA ILE A 96 -11.26 7.93 6.64
C ILE A 96 -12.13 7.11 5.69
N PHE A 97 -13.32 6.73 6.16
CA PHE A 97 -14.30 5.95 5.42
C PHE A 97 -15.66 6.67 5.40
N PRO A 98 -16.53 6.42 4.40
CA PRO A 98 -17.94 6.73 4.50
C PRO A 98 -18.54 6.16 5.78
N GLN A 99 -19.45 6.90 6.41
CA GLN A 99 -20.15 6.45 7.61
C GLN A 99 -20.86 5.11 7.36
N SER A 100 -21.39 4.93 6.15
CA SER A 100 -22.11 3.74 5.67
C SER A 100 -21.23 2.51 5.41
N ASP A 101 -19.89 2.65 5.44
CA ASP A 101 -18.96 1.61 5.00
C ASP A 101 -19.20 1.10 3.56
N ASN A 102 -19.77 1.93 2.68
CA ASN A 102 -20.08 1.55 1.31
C ASN A 102 -19.39 2.45 0.28
N ALA A 103 -18.50 1.87 -0.52
CA ALA A 103 -17.80 2.57 -1.60
C ALA A 103 -18.74 3.07 -2.70
N ALA A 104 -19.90 2.42 -2.89
CA ALA A 104 -20.89 2.84 -3.89
C ALA A 104 -21.43 4.24 -3.58
N ASP A 105 -21.54 4.62 -2.30
CA ASP A 105 -22.01 5.95 -1.91
C ASP A 105 -21.05 7.05 -2.39
N VAL A 106 -19.74 6.78 -2.32
CA VAL A 106 -18.70 7.69 -2.84
C VAL A 106 -18.79 7.83 -4.35
N VAL A 107 -18.95 6.72 -5.08
CA VAL A 107 -19.12 6.76 -6.54
C VAL A 107 -20.39 7.53 -6.91
N ASN A 108 -21.50 7.27 -6.23
CA ASN A 108 -22.77 7.95 -6.45
C ASN A 108 -22.66 9.46 -6.17
N ALA A 109 -21.94 9.87 -5.12
CA ALA A 109 -21.70 11.27 -4.83
C ALA A 109 -20.89 11.97 -5.94
N LEU A 110 -19.81 11.33 -6.42
CA LEU A 110 -19.01 11.85 -7.53
C LEU A 110 -19.80 11.90 -8.84
N MET A 111 -20.63 10.88 -9.12
CA MET A 111 -21.54 10.88 -10.28
C MET A 111 -22.55 12.02 -10.19
N LYS A 112 -23.16 12.25 -9.03
CA LYS A 112 -24.05 13.41 -8.81
C LYS A 112 -23.31 14.73 -9.01
N TYR A 113 -22.06 14.84 -8.55
CA TYR A 113 -21.24 16.04 -8.73
C TYR A 113 -21.02 16.35 -10.21
N ILE A 114 -20.56 15.38 -11.01
CA ILE A 114 -20.28 15.62 -12.43
C ILE A 114 -21.57 15.86 -13.24
N THR A 115 -22.64 15.12 -12.98
CA THR A 115 -23.93 15.31 -13.66
C THR A 115 -24.55 16.66 -13.33
N LYS A 116 -24.50 17.10 -12.06
CA LYS A 116 -25.01 18.42 -11.62
C LYS A 116 -24.31 19.57 -12.36
N ASN A 117 -23.03 19.41 -12.68
CA ASN A 117 -22.24 20.41 -13.41
C ASN A 117 -22.29 20.25 -14.94
N GLY A 118 -23.11 19.34 -15.47
CA GLY A 118 -23.31 19.21 -16.92
C GLY A 118 -22.20 18.44 -17.66
N VAL A 119 -21.39 17.64 -16.97
CA VAL A 119 -20.40 16.77 -17.62
C VAL A 119 -21.11 15.71 -18.46
N GLN A 120 -20.74 15.61 -19.74
CA GLN A 120 -21.18 14.53 -20.63
C GLN A 120 -20.29 13.30 -20.40
N ILE A 121 -20.88 12.12 -20.21
CA ILE A 121 -20.14 10.90 -19.90
C ILE A 121 -20.41 9.86 -20.99
N GLN A 122 -19.35 9.21 -21.49
CA GLN A 122 -19.46 8.07 -22.38
C GLN A 122 -18.65 6.90 -21.84
N THR A 123 -19.34 5.81 -21.51
CA THR A 123 -18.75 4.55 -21.03
C THR A 123 -18.60 3.54 -22.17
N GLY A 124 -17.79 2.51 -21.97
CA GLY A 124 -17.45 1.57 -23.04
C GLY A 124 -16.61 2.18 -24.16
N VAL A 125 -16.03 3.36 -23.95
CA VAL A 125 -15.29 4.13 -24.96
C VAL A 125 -13.83 4.27 -24.55
N LYS A 126 -12.96 3.56 -25.27
CA LYS A 126 -11.51 3.63 -25.07
C LYS A 126 -10.90 4.74 -25.91
N ALA A 127 -10.23 5.69 -25.27
CA ALA A 127 -9.33 6.63 -25.95
C ALA A 127 -8.07 5.90 -26.42
N THR A 128 -7.73 6.07 -27.69
CA THR A 128 -6.61 5.39 -28.35
C THR A 128 -5.46 6.34 -28.69
N GLU A 129 -5.76 7.62 -28.92
CA GLU A 129 -4.78 8.62 -29.32
C GLU A 129 -5.23 10.04 -28.89
N ILE A 130 -4.28 10.89 -28.52
CA ILE A 130 -4.48 12.32 -28.34
C ILE A 130 -3.93 13.00 -29.59
N ILE A 131 -4.79 13.69 -30.33
CA ILE A 131 -4.45 14.30 -31.62
C ILE A 131 -3.80 15.65 -31.35
N THR A 132 -2.66 15.87 -32.01
CA THR A 132 -1.98 17.17 -32.00
C THR A 132 -1.73 17.67 -33.41
N VAL A 133 -1.86 18.98 -33.61
CA VAL A 133 -1.53 19.68 -34.85
C VAL A 133 -0.69 20.89 -34.46
N ASP A 134 0.47 21.08 -35.08
CA ASP A 134 1.42 22.16 -34.77
C ASP A 134 1.75 22.28 -33.28
N GLY A 135 1.88 21.14 -32.60
CA GLY A 135 2.19 21.05 -31.17
C GLY A 135 1.02 21.39 -30.23
N GLN A 136 -0.18 21.64 -30.76
CA GLN A 136 -1.38 21.93 -29.96
C GLN A 136 -2.33 20.73 -29.95
N ILE A 137 -2.99 20.50 -28.82
CA ILE A 137 -4.04 19.48 -28.69
C ILE A 137 -5.27 19.92 -29.50
N THR A 138 -5.74 19.05 -30.39
CA THR A 138 -6.92 19.30 -31.23
C THR A 138 -8.05 18.30 -31.00
N GLY A 139 -7.78 17.17 -30.35
CA GLY A 139 -8.83 16.20 -30.03
C GLY A 139 -8.34 14.91 -29.40
N VAL A 140 -9.30 14.00 -29.20
CA VAL A 140 -9.07 12.63 -28.74
C VAL A 140 -9.72 11.67 -29.72
N LYS A 141 -8.95 10.69 -30.18
CA LYS A 141 -9.46 9.59 -31.01
C LYS A 141 -9.84 8.41 -30.12
N THR A 142 -10.93 7.76 -30.49
CA THR A 142 -11.37 6.48 -29.91
C THR A 142 -11.46 5.43 -31.01
N GLU A 143 -11.86 4.22 -30.67
CA GLU A 143 -12.11 3.17 -31.65
C GLU A 143 -13.30 3.49 -32.58
N MET A 144 -14.21 4.38 -32.15
CA MET A 144 -15.42 4.71 -32.89
C MET A 144 -15.33 6.02 -33.66
N GLN A 145 -14.73 7.06 -33.08
CA GLN A 145 -14.72 8.40 -33.68
C GLN A 145 -13.64 9.31 -33.09
N VAL A 146 -13.57 10.53 -33.60
CA VAL A 146 -12.72 11.61 -33.08
C VAL A 146 -13.59 12.65 -32.39
N TYR A 147 -13.17 13.06 -31.20
CA TYR A 147 -13.79 14.14 -30.43
C TYR A 147 -12.87 15.37 -30.45
N PRO A 148 -13.29 16.49 -31.06
CA PRO A 148 -12.54 17.74 -31.00
C PRO A 148 -12.41 18.23 -29.56
N ALA A 149 -11.21 18.66 -29.16
CA ALA A 149 -10.96 19.20 -27.84
C ALA A 149 -9.74 20.13 -27.85
N LYS A 150 -9.84 21.24 -27.10
CA LYS A 150 -8.72 22.19 -26.91
C LYS A 150 -7.77 21.78 -25.78
N ALA A 151 -8.23 20.90 -24.89
CA ALA A 151 -7.48 20.42 -23.74
C ALA A 151 -7.88 18.99 -23.41
N VAL A 152 -6.92 18.19 -22.95
CA VAL A 152 -7.14 16.79 -22.55
C VAL A 152 -6.50 16.55 -21.19
N ILE A 153 -7.29 15.98 -20.27
CA ILE A 153 -6.82 15.51 -18.97
C ILE A 153 -6.74 13.98 -19.02
N ILE A 154 -5.54 13.43 -18.84
CA ILE A 154 -5.32 11.98 -18.74
C ILE A 154 -5.50 11.56 -17.27
N ALA A 155 -6.58 10.85 -16.97
CA ALA A 155 -6.92 10.31 -15.65
C ALA A 155 -7.20 8.79 -15.71
N ALA A 156 -6.50 8.08 -16.60
CA ALA A 156 -6.70 6.65 -16.91
C ALA A 156 -6.15 5.67 -15.84
N GLY A 157 -5.71 6.19 -14.69
CA GLY A 157 -5.15 5.39 -13.59
C GLY A 157 -3.79 4.76 -13.91
N GLY A 158 -3.40 3.80 -13.07
CA GLY A 158 -2.14 3.06 -13.23
C GLY A 158 -2.29 1.76 -14.01
N ALA A 159 -1.50 0.75 -13.63
CA ALA A 159 -1.50 -0.58 -14.25
C ALA A 159 -1.90 -1.72 -13.29
N SER A 160 -2.33 -1.41 -12.06
CA SER A 160 -2.79 -2.42 -11.10
C SER A 160 -4.28 -2.68 -11.22
N TYR A 161 -4.72 -3.93 -10.96
CA TYR A 161 -6.10 -4.37 -11.13
C TYR A 161 -6.67 -4.03 -12.53
N PRO A 162 -6.10 -4.56 -13.62
CA PRO A 162 -6.49 -4.18 -14.99
C PRO A 162 -7.96 -4.46 -15.31
N ALA A 163 -8.59 -5.44 -14.65
CA ALA A 163 -10.02 -5.71 -14.75
C ALA A 163 -10.91 -4.51 -14.31
N THR A 164 -10.38 -3.57 -13.53
CA THR A 164 -11.09 -2.32 -13.15
C THR A 164 -10.95 -1.21 -14.18
N GLY A 165 -10.23 -1.45 -15.29
CA GLY A 165 -9.93 -0.46 -16.32
C GLY A 165 -8.53 0.16 -16.20
N SER A 166 -7.85 0.14 -15.06
CA SER A 166 -6.49 0.68 -14.97
C SER A 166 -5.44 -0.30 -15.54
N SER A 167 -5.18 -0.23 -16.85
CA SER A 167 -4.27 -1.12 -17.60
C SER A 167 -3.05 -0.40 -18.22
N GLY A 168 -2.70 0.78 -17.70
CA GLY A 168 -1.54 1.54 -18.18
C GLY A 168 -1.74 2.32 -19.49
N ASP A 169 -2.99 2.50 -19.93
CA ASP A 169 -3.32 3.23 -21.16
C ASP A 169 -2.84 4.68 -21.11
N GLY A 170 -2.96 5.34 -19.95
CA GLY A 170 -2.50 6.71 -19.76
C GLY A 170 -0.99 6.89 -19.98
N TYR A 171 -0.17 5.89 -19.61
CA TYR A 171 1.27 5.93 -19.87
C TYR A 171 1.58 5.87 -21.36
N ARG A 172 0.85 5.04 -22.12
CA ARG A 172 1.01 4.93 -23.58
C ARG A 172 0.61 6.23 -24.28
N LEU A 173 -0.51 6.84 -23.86
CA LEU A 173 -0.95 8.13 -24.38
C LEU A 173 0.07 9.24 -24.07
N ALA A 174 0.61 9.29 -22.86
CA ALA A 174 1.63 10.27 -22.48
C ALA A 174 2.95 10.06 -23.23
N ALA A 175 3.40 8.81 -23.39
CA ALA A 175 4.61 8.48 -24.16
C ALA A 175 4.49 8.89 -25.64
N ALA A 176 3.31 8.73 -26.24
CA ALA A 176 3.04 9.18 -27.62
C ALA A 176 3.12 10.71 -27.77
N LEU A 177 2.97 11.45 -26.67
CA LEU A 177 3.19 12.90 -26.60
C LEU A 177 4.63 13.25 -26.17
N ASN A 178 5.57 12.31 -26.30
CA ASN A 178 7.00 12.44 -25.97
C ASN A 178 7.30 12.64 -24.47
N HIS A 179 6.38 12.32 -23.56
CA HIS A 179 6.71 12.28 -22.14
C HIS A 179 7.56 11.05 -21.79
N THR A 180 8.53 11.24 -20.88
CA THR A 180 9.27 10.13 -20.28
C THR A 180 8.40 9.39 -19.27
N ILE A 181 8.29 8.07 -19.44
CA ILE A 181 7.60 7.20 -18.47
C ILE A 181 8.64 6.56 -17.55
N ILE A 182 8.56 6.87 -16.26
CA ILE A 182 9.36 6.19 -15.25
C ILE A 182 8.93 4.72 -15.20
N PRO A 183 9.87 3.75 -15.17
CA PRO A 183 9.55 2.33 -15.09
C PRO A 183 8.54 2.03 -13.98
N LEU A 184 7.49 1.31 -14.34
CA LEU A 184 6.41 0.97 -13.43
C LEU A 184 6.87 -0.11 -12.46
N ARG A 185 6.58 0.09 -11.17
CA ARG A 185 6.89 -0.87 -10.11
C ARG A 185 5.64 -1.21 -9.32
N PRO A 186 5.48 -2.48 -8.88
CA PRO A 186 4.40 -2.83 -7.99
C PRO A 186 4.61 -2.17 -6.61
N ALA A 187 3.53 -1.68 -6.03
CA ALA A 187 3.52 -1.06 -4.70
C ALA A 187 2.25 -1.48 -3.96
N LEU A 188 2.32 -1.54 -2.63
CA LEU A 188 1.24 -2.07 -1.80
C LEU A 188 0.88 -3.52 -2.18
N VAL A 189 1.90 -4.34 -2.44
CA VAL A 189 1.76 -5.76 -2.79
C VAL A 189 2.38 -6.66 -1.72
N PRO A 190 1.86 -7.87 -1.51
CA PRO A 190 2.57 -8.90 -0.74
C PRO A 190 3.97 -9.17 -1.31
N LEU A 191 4.87 -9.69 -0.48
CA LEU A 191 6.21 -10.09 -0.90
C LEU A 191 6.29 -11.61 -1.00
N VAL A 192 6.85 -12.09 -2.10
CA VAL A 192 7.23 -13.50 -2.29
C VAL A 192 8.59 -13.70 -1.67
N VAL A 193 8.79 -14.82 -0.97
CA VAL A 193 10.07 -15.20 -0.37
C VAL A 193 10.63 -16.44 -1.05
N GLU A 194 11.94 -16.69 -0.94
CA GLU A 194 12.54 -17.93 -1.46
C GLU A 194 12.14 -19.15 -0.63
N GLU A 195 11.98 -18.98 0.69
CA GLU A 195 11.57 -20.00 1.64
C GLU A 195 10.06 -20.29 1.60
N ILE A 196 9.51 -20.55 0.41
CA ILE A 196 8.07 -20.72 0.16
C ILE A 196 7.46 -21.79 1.07
N GLU A 197 8.12 -22.95 1.23
CA GLU A 197 7.60 -24.04 2.06
C GLU A 197 7.55 -23.66 3.55
N LEU A 198 8.51 -22.84 4.01
CA LEU A 198 8.49 -22.30 5.37
C LEU A 198 7.30 -21.34 5.52
N ALA A 199 7.13 -20.37 4.62
CA ALA A 199 6.00 -19.45 4.63
C ALA A 199 4.65 -20.17 4.59
N LYS A 200 4.52 -21.16 3.71
CA LYS A 200 3.33 -22.02 3.54
C LYS A 200 3.00 -22.81 4.80
N SER A 201 4.00 -23.33 5.52
CA SER A 201 3.79 -24.01 6.80
C SER A 201 3.15 -23.08 7.86
N MET A 202 3.40 -21.77 7.75
CA MET A 202 2.89 -20.73 8.64
C MET A 202 1.66 -19.99 8.08
N GLN A 203 1.11 -20.43 6.93
CA GLN A 203 0.06 -19.67 6.23
C GLN A 203 -1.15 -19.35 7.12
N GLY A 204 -1.63 -18.11 7.01
CA GLY A 204 -2.77 -17.61 7.77
C GLY A 204 -2.42 -17.12 9.18
N VAL A 205 -1.18 -17.28 9.65
CA VAL A 205 -0.73 -16.63 10.89
C VAL A 205 -0.76 -15.12 10.70
N THR A 206 -1.46 -14.42 11.59
CA THR A 206 -1.42 -12.96 11.70
C THR A 206 -0.59 -12.58 12.90
N LEU A 207 0.41 -11.75 12.68
CA LEU A 207 1.31 -11.22 13.70
C LEU A 207 0.96 -9.75 13.96
N LYS A 208 0.80 -9.40 15.23
CA LYS A 208 0.47 -8.03 15.66
C LYS A 208 1.64 -7.44 16.43
N ASN A 209 1.86 -6.15 16.25
CA ASN A 209 2.92 -5.39 16.94
C ASN A 209 4.31 -6.03 16.76
N VAL A 210 4.61 -6.51 15.55
CA VAL A 210 5.93 -7.02 15.18
C VAL A 210 6.68 -5.99 14.34
N ARG A 211 8.00 -6.11 14.26
CA ARG A 211 8.82 -5.26 13.40
C ARG A 211 9.35 -6.05 12.22
N LEU A 212 9.07 -5.55 11.02
CA LEU A 212 9.62 -6.05 9.77
C LEU A 212 10.72 -5.09 9.32
N THR A 213 11.89 -5.64 9.01
CA THR A 213 13.05 -4.87 8.54
C THR A 213 13.59 -5.50 7.26
N ALA A 214 13.79 -4.69 6.22
CA ALA A 214 14.35 -5.12 4.94
C ALA A 214 15.81 -4.67 4.78
N TYR A 215 16.65 -5.56 4.26
CA TYR A 215 18.08 -5.38 4.06
C TYR A 215 18.50 -5.73 2.63
N GLN A 216 19.39 -4.94 2.04
CA GLN A 216 20.02 -5.20 0.74
C GLN A 216 21.23 -6.12 0.92
N CYS A 217 20.97 -7.38 1.25
CA CYS A 217 21.98 -8.42 1.41
C CYS A 217 21.34 -9.81 1.36
N ALA A 218 22.17 -10.86 1.33
CA ALA A 218 21.70 -12.23 1.55
C ALA A 218 21.25 -12.44 3.01
N SER A 219 20.37 -13.40 3.27
CA SER A 219 19.75 -13.57 4.59
C SER A 219 20.75 -13.95 5.68
N GLN A 220 21.83 -14.64 5.30
CA GLN A 220 22.92 -15.04 6.19
C GLN A 220 23.82 -13.86 6.61
N GLU A 221 23.75 -12.74 5.89
CA GLU A 221 24.53 -11.53 6.14
C GLU A 221 23.77 -10.50 7.00
N ILE A 222 22.53 -10.81 7.41
CA ILE A 222 21.76 -9.91 8.27
C ILE A 222 22.38 -9.86 9.66
N ASP A 223 22.84 -8.68 10.05
CA ASP A 223 23.13 -8.36 11.45
C ASP A 223 21.86 -7.81 12.13
N VAL A 224 21.16 -8.69 12.86
CA VAL A 224 19.92 -8.34 13.57
C VAL A 224 20.13 -7.29 14.66
N SER A 225 21.36 -7.10 15.16
CA SER A 225 21.67 -6.06 16.16
C SER A 225 21.56 -4.64 15.59
N THR A 226 21.60 -4.52 14.25
CA THR A 226 21.43 -3.24 13.54
C THR A 226 19.97 -2.88 13.29
N ALA A 227 19.02 -3.74 13.67
CA ALA A 227 17.60 -3.49 13.49
C ALA A 227 17.19 -2.20 14.25
N PRO A 228 16.54 -1.24 13.57
CA PRO A 228 16.19 0.02 14.19
C PRO A 228 15.02 -0.15 15.17
N LEU A 229 15.08 0.54 16.31
CA LEU A 229 14.00 0.52 17.31
C LEU A 229 12.76 1.31 16.86
N LYS A 230 12.94 2.24 15.93
CA LYS A 230 11.90 3.11 15.38
C LYS A 230 11.74 2.85 13.90
N ASP A 231 10.58 3.21 13.38
CA ASP A 231 10.34 3.14 11.94
C ASP A 231 11.30 4.07 11.20
N CYS A 232 11.78 3.63 10.05
CA CYS A 232 12.66 4.41 9.19
C CYS A 232 12.51 3.98 7.74
N GLY A 233 12.60 4.92 6.79
CA GLY A 233 12.42 4.65 5.36
C GLY A 233 11.35 5.55 4.75
N ARG A 234 10.72 5.10 3.66
CA ARG A 234 9.81 5.92 2.86
C ARG A 234 8.67 6.51 3.70
N GLY A 235 8.57 7.84 3.70
CA GLY A 235 7.51 8.58 4.39
C GLY A 235 7.62 8.65 5.90
N ILE A 236 8.76 8.24 6.47
CA ILE A 236 9.06 8.48 7.87
C ILE A 236 10.00 9.69 7.98
N PRO A 237 9.66 10.68 8.83
CA PRO A 237 10.55 11.81 9.08
C PRO A 237 11.91 11.35 9.62
N GLY A 238 12.98 12.00 9.17
CA GLY A 238 14.34 11.73 9.63
C GLY A 238 15.32 11.47 8.50
N LYS A 239 16.53 11.03 8.86
CA LYS A 239 17.55 10.63 7.88
C LYS A 239 17.16 9.32 7.22
N SER A 240 17.43 9.21 5.92
CA SER A 240 17.29 7.95 5.19
C SER A 240 18.11 6.85 5.87
N PRO A 241 17.61 5.61 5.88
CA PRO A 241 18.37 4.44 6.33
C PRO A 241 19.71 4.34 5.60
N LYS A 242 20.76 3.93 6.33
CA LYS A 242 22.07 3.66 5.74
C LYS A 242 22.12 2.20 5.28
N PRO A 243 22.70 1.90 4.10
CA PRO A 243 22.93 0.52 3.68
C PRO A 243 23.64 -0.31 4.76
N PRO A 244 23.32 -1.60 4.90
CA PRO A 244 22.42 -2.38 4.03
C PRO A 244 20.92 -2.21 4.36
N LEU A 245 20.56 -1.46 5.41
CA LEU A 245 19.17 -1.23 5.82
C LEU A 245 18.40 -0.45 4.74
N ILE A 246 17.26 -1.00 4.30
CA ILE A 246 16.38 -0.36 3.31
C ILE A 246 15.25 0.38 4.01
N GLU A 247 14.50 -0.34 4.85
CA GLU A 247 13.29 0.15 5.51
C GLU A 247 12.94 -0.72 6.71
N SER A 248 12.38 -0.13 7.76
CA SER A 248 11.83 -0.87 8.91
C SER A 248 10.50 -0.28 9.37
N ARG A 249 9.53 -1.14 9.65
CA ARG A 249 8.19 -0.76 10.11
C ARG A 249 7.71 -1.68 11.22
N MET A 250 7.07 -1.10 12.23
CA MET A 250 6.34 -1.83 13.25
C MET A 250 4.84 -1.85 12.94
N GLY A 251 4.20 -3.00 13.16
CA GLY A 251 2.75 -3.13 13.04
C GLY A 251 2.31 -4.55 12.79
N ASP A 252 1.24 -4.68 12.00
CA ASP A 252 0.62 -5.95 11.71
C ASP A 252 1.16 -6.52 10.39
N MET A 253 1.49 -7.81 10.39
CA MET A 253 1.83 -8.58 9.19
C MET A 253 1.13 -9.93 9.21
N MET A 254 1.20 -10.65 8.09
CA MET A 254 0.67 -12.01 8.02
C MET A 254 1.51 -12.89 7.11
N MET A 255 1.51 -14.19 7.42
CA MET A 255 2.13 -15.22 6.60
C MET A 255 1.15 -15.68 5.52
N THR A 256 1.60 -15.69 4.27
CA THR A 256 0.84 -16.19 3.11
C THR A 256 1.40 -17.54 2.67
N HIS A 257 0.75 -18.17 1.71
CA HIS A 257 1.22 -19.45 1.15
C HIS A 257 2.48 -19.32 0.27
N PHE A 258 2.91 -18.10 -0.07
CA PHE A 258 4.06 -17.81 -0.92
C PHE A 258 5.09 -16.86 -0.28
N GLY A 259 4.82 -16.35 0.93
CA GLY A 259 5.67 -15.36 1.57
C GLY A 259 4.95 -14.57 2.65
N ILE A 260 5.10 -13.25 2.61
CA ILE A 260 4.61 -12.35 3.65
C ILE A 260 3.68 -11.28 3.08
N GLY A 261 2.75 -10.84 3.91
CA GLY A 261 1.76 -9.83 3.58
C GLY A 261 1.37 -9.02 4.81
N GLY A 262 0.18 -8.41 4.75
CA GLY A 262 -0.33 -7.55 5.81
C GLY A 262 0.23 -6.13 5.77
N PRO A 263 -0.35 -5.21 6.57
CA PRO A 263 -0.16 -3.76 6.44
C PRO A 263 1.30 -3.30 6.31
N ILE A 264 2.20 -3.73 7.20
CA ILE A 264 3.58 -3.23 7.18
C ILE A 264 4.36 -3.75 5.96
N THR A 265 4.11 -4.99 5.54
CA THR A 265 4.68 -5.56 4.33
C THR A 265 4.26 -4.77 3.09
N LEU A 266 2.95 -4.47 2.97
CA LEU A 266 2.44 -3.69 1.83
C LEU A 266 3.07 -2.30 1.78
N LEU A 267 3.22 -1.63 2.93
CA LEU A 267 3.83 -0.30 3.01
C LEU A 267 5.29 -0.32 2.53
N MET A 268 6.05 -1.36 2.88
CA MET A 268 7.47 -1.51 2.53
C MET A 268 7.68 -2.03 1.10
N SER A 269 6.64 -2.56 0.44
CA SER A 269 6.81 -3.38 -0.77
C SER A 269 7.45 -2.63 -1.94
N LEU A 270 7.23 -1.31 -2.05
CA LEU A 270 7.82 -0.51 -3.12
C LEU A 270 9.33 -0.33 -2.92
N SER A 271 9.76 -0.01 -1.70
CA SER A 271 11.18 0.11 -1.36
C SER A 271 11.91 -1.22 -1.57
N VAL A 272 11.24 -2.35 -1.26
CA VAL A 272 11.75 -3.69 -1.56
C VAL A 272 11.83 -3.95 -3.07
N ALA A 273 10.78 -3.62 -3.85
CA ALA A 273 10.79 -3.79 -5.30
C ALA A 273 11.92 -2.98 -5.98
N GLU A 274 12.16 -1.74 -5.54
CA GLU A 274 13.25 -0.90 -6.03
C GLU A 274 14.64 -1.44 -5.65
N ALA A 275 14.76 -2.07 -4.48
CA ALA A 275 15.99 -2.68 -4.00
C ALA A 275 16.31 -4.00 -4.72
N LEU A 276 15.29 -4.79 -5.06
CA LEU A 276 15.45 -6.05 -5.82
C LEU A 276 16.04 -5.84 -7.21
N GLU A 277 15.85 -4.66 -7.83
CA GLU A 277 16.50 -4.32 -9.11
C GLU A 277 18.03 -4.17 -8.99
N LYS A 278 18.55 -3.96 -7.77
CA LYS A 278 19.97 -3.70 -7.50
C LYS A 278 20.69 -4.92 -6.96
N GLY A 279 19.96 -5.92 -6.48
CA GLY A 279 20.53 -7.12 -5.87
C GLY A 279 19.55 -7.83 -4.93
N PRO A 280 20.02 -8.89 -4.23
CA PRO A 280 19.18 -9.64 -3.31
C PRO A 280 18.70 -8.77 -2.15
N VAL A 281 17.47 -9.03 -1.70
CA VAL A 281 16.84 -8.38 -0.55
C VAL A 281 16.36 -9.45 0.41
N SER A 282 16.72 -9.30 1.67
CA SER A 282 16.30 -10.19 2.76
C SER A 282 15.53 -9.41 3.81
N VAL A 283 14.71 -10.10 4.59
CA VAL A 283 13.91 -9.47 5.66
C VAL A 283 14.13 -10.17 7.00
N ALA A 284 14.13 -9.38 8.07
CA ALA A 284 14.09 -9.87 9.44
C ALA A 284 12.75 -9.52 10.09
N ILE A 285 12.21 -10.46 10.86
CA ILE A 285 10.97 -10.29 11.62
C ILE A 285 11.32 -10.36 13.11
N ASP A 286 11.19 -9.25 13.80
CA ASP A 286 11.25 -9.20 15.25
C ASP A 286 9.83 -9.36 15.82
N LEU A 287 9.60 -10.48 16.50
CA LEU A 287 8.32 -10.85 17.09
C LEU A 287 8.02 -10.11 18.40
N LYS A 288 9.01 -9.48 19.02
CA LYS A 288 8.92 -8.82 20.33
C LYS A 288 9.67 -7.48 20.34
N PRO A 289 9.37 -6.55 19.41
CA PRO A 289 10.12 -5.29 19.26
C PRO A 289 9.96 -4.30 20.43
N ALA A 290 9.09 -4.62 21.39
CA ALA A 290 8.92 -3.85 22.62
C ALA A 290 9.89 -4.27 23.73
N LEU A 291 10.68 -5.34 23.53
CA LEU A 291 11.64 -5.85 24.50
C LEU A 291 13.05 -5.72 23.93
N SER A 292 13.98 -5.20 24.72
CA SER A 292 15.41 -5.35 24.43
C SER A 292 15.83 -6.82 24.54
N PHE A 293 16.96 -7.18 23.93
CA PHE A 293 17.53 -8.54 24.07
C PHE A 293 17.69 -8.97 25.54
N LYS A 294 18.10 -8.04 26.40
CA LYS A 294 18.22 -8.29 27.84
C LYS A 294 16.86 -8.63 28.48
N GLU A 295 15.85 -7.79 28.25
CA GLU A 295 14.51 -8.01 28.79
C GLU A 295 13.85 -9.28 28.23
N LEU A 296 14.09 -9.59 26.96
CA LEU A 296 13.65 -10.83 26.33
C LEU A 296 14.32 -12.04 26.98
N GLY A 297 15.64 -12.00 27.21
CA GLY A 297 16.37 -13.06 27.89
C GLY A 297 15.90 -13.29 29.33
N GLU A 298 15.65 -12.21 30.09
CA GLU A 298 15.07 -12.28 31.43
C GLU A 298 13.62 -12.83 31.41
N ARG A 299 12.85 -12.50 30.37
CA ARG A 299 11.51 -13.04 30.18
C ARG A 299 11.56 -14.54 29.87
N LEU A 300 12.39 -14.97 28.93
CA LEU A 300 12.55 -16.37 28.56
C LEU A 300 13.02 -17.20 29.74
N GLN A 301 13.97 -16.69 30.54
CA GLN A 301 14.42 -17.37 31.76
C GLN A 301 13.26 -17.60 32.73
N ARG A 302 12.47 -16.56 33.02
CA ARG A 302 11.30 -16.69 33.89
C ARG A 302 10.28 -17.70 33.36
N ASP A 303 10.04 -17.72 32.06
CA ASP A 303 9.12 -18.67 31.44
C ASP A 303 9.67 -20.12 31.55
N PHE A 304 10.96 -20.34 31.33
CA PHE A 304 11.60 -21.65 31.49
C PHE A 304 11.62 -22.13 32.96
N ASP A 305 11.80 -21.23 33.93
CA ASP A 305 11.73 -21.58 35.35
C ASP A 305 10.29 -21.95 35.76
N THR A 306 9.32 -21.13 35.33
CA THR A 306 7.88 -21.33 35.62
C THR A 306 7.37 -22.63 35.01
N TYR A 307 7.78 -22.94 33.78
CA TYR A 307 7.37 -24.14 33.05
C TYR A 307 8.47 -25.21 33.03
N SER A 308 9.31 -25.27 34.06
CA SER A 308 10.50 -26.13 34.15
C SER A 308 10.29 -27.59 33.77
N LYS A 309 9.14 -28.18 34.13
CA LYS A 309 8.79 -29.59 33.84
C LYS A 309 8.05 -29.80 32.51
N ARG A 310 7.75 -28.74 31.76
CA ARG A 310 7.14 -28.83 30.43
C ARG A 310 8.24 -28.89 29.37
N SER A 311 7.96 -29.56 28.26
CA SER A 311 8.88 -29.60 27.14
C SER A 311 8.94 -28.26 26.40
N PHE A 312 10.07 -27.93 25.78
CA PHE A 312 10.31 -26.71 25.02
C PHE A 312 9.19 -26.41 24.02
N ARG A 313 8.78 -27.40 23.22
CA ARG A 313 7.65 -27.29 22.28
C ARG A 313 6.34 -26.86 22.95
N ASN A 314 6.08 -27.34 24.17
CA ASN A 314 4.88 -26.99 24.91
C ASN A 314 4.98 -25.61 25.57
N ILE A 315 6.18 -25.17 25.95
CA ILE A 315 6.42 -23.81 26.45
C ILE A 315 6.16 -22.78 25.35
N LEU A 316 6.57 -23.06 24.11
CA LEU A 316 6.33 -22.17 22.96
C LEU A 316 4.84 -21.88 22.69
N LYS A 317 3.91 -22.73 23.14
CA LYS A 317 2.46 -22.47 23.03
C LYS A 317 2.02 -21.24 23.81
N GLU A 318 2.76 -20.87 24.86
CA GLU A 318 2.50 -19.66 25.66
C GLU A 318 3.07 -18.40 24.98
N LEU A 319 3.96 -18.55 24.00
CA LEU A 319 4.72 -17.46 23.38
C LEU A 319 4.34 -17.19 21.94
N LEU A 320 3.94 -18.22 21.19
CA LEU A 320 3.79 -18.19 19.74
C LEU A 320 2.45 -18.75 19.29
N PRO A 321 1.88 -18.24 18.18
CA PRO A 321 0.79 -18.90 17.47
C PRO A 321 1.14 -20.35 17.10
N GLN A 322 0.16 -21.25 17.17
CA GLN A 322 0.34 -22.70 16.96
C GLN A 322 1.13 -23.06 15.70
N LYS A 323 0.88 -22.39 14.57
CA LYS A 323 1.55 -22.67 13.30
C LYS A 323 3.01 -22.18 13.21
N LEU A 324 3.45 -21.32 14.15
CA LEU A 324 4.86 -20.92 14.24
C LEU A 324 5.70 -21.89 15.08
N ILE A 325 5.07 -22.75 15.89
CA ILE A 325 5.79 -23.60 16.85
C ILE A 325 6.75 -24.55 16.13
N GLU A 326 6.29 -25.33 15.15
CA GLU A 326 7.18 -26.28 14.45
C GLU A 326 8.30 -25.58 13.67
N PRO A 327 8.03 -24.51 12.89
CA PRO A 327 9.09 -23.68 12.32
C PRO A 327 10.12 -23.20 13.35
N PHE A 328 9.65 -22.65 14.47
CA PHE A 328 10.53 -22.08 15.50
C PHE A 328 11.38 -23.15 16.18
N VAL A 329 10.82 -24.31 16.49
CA VAL A 329 11.56 -25.46 17.02
C VAL A 329 12.68 -25.86 16.07
N LYS A 330 12.37 -26.00 14.77
CA LYS A 330 13.37 -26.34 13.75
C LYS A 330 14.49 -25.30 13.63
N MET A 331 14.14 -24.01 13.67
CA MET A 331 15.09 -22.90 13.55
C MET A 331 15.93 -22.69 14.81
N SER A 332 15.41 -23.03 15.99
CA SER A 332 16.13 -22.89 17.26
C SER A 332 17.20 -23.95 17.47
N HIS A 333 17.14 -25.07 16.74
CA HIS A 333 17.98 -26.25 16.96
C HIS A 333 17.88 -26.86 18.37
N ILE A 334 16.87 -26.50 19.17
CA ILE A 334 16.60 -27.08 20.49
C ILE A 334 15.71 -28.32 20.34
N GLU A 335 16.04 -29.40 21.04
CA GLU A 335 15.23 -30.62 21.02
C GLU A 335 13.77 -30.34 21.50
N PRO A 336 12.74 -30.72 20.73
CA PRO A 336 11.34 -30.38 21.04
C PRO A 336 10.86 -30.87 22.41
N HIS A 337 11.43 -31.98 22.88
CA HIS A 337 11.05 -32.67 24.11
C HIS A 337 11.90 -32.28 25.32
N LYS A 338 12.95 -31.47 25.13
CA LYS A 338 13.81 -30.97 26.21
C LYS A 338 12.99 -30.20 27.22
N PHE A 339 13.19 -30.45 28.52
CA PHE A 339 12.44 -29.75 29.56
C PHE A 339 12.96 -28.32 29.76
N GLY A 340 12.09 -27.41 30.19
CA GLY A 340 12.45 -25.99 30.40
C GLY A 340 13.67 -25.79 31.30
N ASN A 341 13.78 -26.58 32.37
CA ASN A 341 14.95 -26.54 33.28
C ASN A 341 16.25 -27.10 32.70
N GLN A 342 16.21 -27.70 31.51
CA GLN A 342 17.38 -28.24 30.82
C GLN A 342 17.88 -27.31 29.71
N ILE A 343 17.16 -26.23 29.41
CA ILE A 343 17.57 -25.26 28.39
C ILE A 343 18.73 -24.43 28.95
N ASN A 344 19.85 -24.43 28.23
CA ASN A 344 21.06 -23.74 28.67
C ASN A 344 21.10 -22.28 28.17
N ALA A 345 22.09 -21.51 28.63
CA ALA A 345 22.22 -20.10 28.26
C ALA A 345 22.45 -19.89 26.75
N ALA A 346 23.26 -20.74 26.11
CA ALA A 346 23.57 -20.64 24.68
C ALA A 346 22.40 -21.02 23.78
N GLU A 347 21.50 -21.91 24.23
CA GLU A 347 20.25 -22.22 23.52
C GLU A 347 19.22 -21.10 23.66
N LYS A 348 19.31 -20.30 24.72
CA LYS A 348 18.42 -19.17 24.97
C LYS A 348 18.84 -17.91 24.21
N GLU A 349 20.15 -17.72 24.02
CA GLU A 349 20.74 -16.64 23.22
C GLU A 349 20.51 -16.85 21.71
#